data_AF-A0A1V2IE86-F1
#
_entry.id   AF-A0A1V2IE86-F1
#
_cell.length_a   1.000
_cell.length_b   1.000
_cell.length_c   1.000
_cell.angle_alpha   90.00
_cell.angle_beta   90.00
_cell.angle_gamma   90.00
#
_symmetry.space_group_name_H-M   'P 1'
#
loop_
_entity.id
_entity.type
_entity.pdbx_description
1 polymer ?
#
loop_
_entity_poly.entity_id
_entity_poly.type
_entity_poly.pdbx_seq_one_letter_code
_entity_poly.pdbx_strand_id
1 'polypeptide(L)'
;MWNTLTDLGEPGLTILAAWIAKEELRALFALAGTHPDRTVIAHRLTKFYTWCASAGIPELERLATTISTWWPCIEAFLHTKITNAASEGYNRVVKLDARNAYGYRNPTNQRLRTRCATTRRARGCLNPA
;
A
#
# COMPACT_ATOMS: atom_id res chain seq x y z
N MET A 1 -8.15 -18.12 19.88
CA MET A 1 -8.43 -17.14 18.81
C MET A 1 -9.17 -17.77 17.64
N TRP A 2 -8.72 -18.90 17.10
CA TRP A 2 -9.46 -19.60 16.02
C TRP A 2 -10.81 -20.13 16.48
N ASN A 3 -10.83 -20.83 17.62
CA ASN A 3 -12.08 -21.37 18.19
C ASN A 3 -13.13 -20.28 18.42
N THR A 4 -12.73 -19.12 18.96
CA THR A 4 -13.62 -17.97 19.14
C THR A 4 -14.21 -17.40 17.85
N LEU A 5 -13.54 -17.51 16.70
CA LEU A 5 -14.11 -17.08 15.42
C LEU A 5 -15.02 -18.14 14.82
N THR A 6 -14.69 -19.43 14.97
CA THR A 6 -15.58 -20.50 14.54
C THR A 6 -16.88 -20.53 15.35
N ASP A 7 -16.80 -20.21 16.64
CA ASP A 7 -17.94 -20.18 17.56
C ASP A 7 -18.94 -19.04 17.23
N LEU A 8 -18.52 -18.04 16.45
CA LEU A 8 -19.38 -16.93 16.00
C LEU A 8 -20.21 -17.27 14.74
N GLY A 9 -20.09 -18.49 14.21
CA GLY A 9 -20.81 -18.91 13.01
C GLY A 9 -20.34 -18.19 11.74
N GLU A 10 -21.25 -17.95 10.81
CA GLU A 10 -20.93 -17.42 9.46
C GLU A 10 -20.09 -16.12 9.49
N PRO A 11 -20.41 -15.08 10.30
CA PRO A 11 -19.60 -13.87 10.33
C PRO A 11 -18.16 -14.11 10.77
N GLY A 12 -17.95 -15.00 11.73
CA GLY A 12 -16.63 -15.35 12.23
C GLY A 12 -15.80 -16.16 11.22
N LEU A 13 -16.45 -17.04 10.46
CA LEU A 13 -15.83 -17.76 9.34
C LEU A 13 -15.44 -16.81 8.20
N THR A 14 -16.27 -15.82 7.90
CA THR A 14 -15.98 -14.79 6.90
C THR A 14 -14.77 -13.93 7.31
N ILE A 15 -14.71 -13.50 8.58
CA ILE A 15 -13.54 -12.79 9.13
C ILE A 15 -12.29 -13.66 9.08
N LEU A 16 -12.41 -14.93 9.45
CA LEU A 16 -11.32 -15.90 9.40
C LEU A 16 -10.76 -16.03 7.98
N ALA A 17 -11.64 -16.24 6.99
CA ALA A 17 -11.24 -16.37 5.60
C ALA A 17 -10.54 -15.11 5.07
N ALA A 18 -11.05 -13.92 5.42
CA ALA A 18 -10.42 -12.65 5.07
C ALA A 18 -9.06 -12.47 5.74
N TRP A 19 -8.93 -12.86 7.01
CA TRP A 19 -7.66 -12.80 7.72
C TRP A 19 -6.61 -13.72 7.08
N ILE A 20 -6.99 -14.93 6.67
CA ILE A 20 -6.07 -15.88 6.02
C ILE A 20 -5.60 -15.31 4.68
N ALA A 21 -6.49 -14.76 3.86
CA ALA A 21 -6.12 -14.11 2.60
C ALA A 21 -5.08 -13.01 2.81
N LYS A 22 -5.29 -12.17 3.84
CA LYS A 22 -4.35 -11.12 4.23
C LYS A 22 -3.00 -11.68 4.67
N GLU A 23 -2.97 -12.79 5.41
CA GLU A 23 -1.71 -13.42 5.83
C GLU A 23 -0.94 -14.05 4.67
N GLU A 24 -1.62 -14.67 3.69
CA GLU A 24 -0.96 -15.15 2.48
C GLU A 24 -0.33 -14.00 1.69
N LEU A 25 -1.05 -12.88 1.55
CA LEU A 25 -0.51 -11.68 0.92
C LEU A 25 0.66 -11.09 1.72
N ARG A 26 0.58 -11.08 3.05
CA ARG A 26 1.68 -10.64 3.93
C ARG A 26 2.90 -11.52 3.77
N ALA A 27 2.73 -12.85 3.66
CA ALA A 27 3.81 -13.79 3.42
C ALA A 27 4.49 -13.58 2.07
N LEU A 28 3.71 -13.24 1.03
CA LEU A 28 4.27 -12.84 -0.28
C LEU A 28 5.11 -11.56 -0.16
N PHE A 29 4.59 -10.50 0.49
CA PHE A 29 5.32 -9.25 0.66
C PHE A 29 6.54 -9.36 1.57
N ALA A 30 6.57 -10.32 2.49
CA ALA A 30 7.74 -10.61 3.31
C ALA A 30 8.96 -11.06 2.50
N LEU A 31 8.79 -11.46 1.24
CA LEU A 31 9.89 -11.77 0.32
C LEU A 31 10.64 -10.53 -0.18
N ALA A 32 10.16 -9.32 0.10
CA ALA A 32 10.73 -8.10 -0.43
C ALA A 32 12.20 -7.89 0.00
N GLY A 33 13.10 -7.90 -0.98
CA GLY A 33 14.54 -7.75 -0.81
C GLY A 33 15.24 -8.97 -0.19
N THR A 34 14.59 -10.13 -0.15
CA THR A 34 15.25 -11.40 0.16
C THR A 34 15.82 -12.08 -1.09
N HIS A 35 15.68 -11.45 -2.26
CA HIS A 35 16.07 -11.98 -3.58
C HIS A 35 15.57 -13.42 -3.82
N PRO A 36 14.26 -13.69 -3.66
CA PRO A 36 13.72 -15.03 -3.86
C PRO A 36 13.79 -15.45 -5.33
N ASP A 37 13.87 -16.75 -5.57
CA ASP A 37 13.66 -17.31 -6.90
C ASP A 37 12.23 -17.04 -7.40
N ARG A 38 12.08 -16.92 -8.73
CA ARG A 38 10.78 -16.71 -9.38
C ARG A 38 9.75 -17.76 -8.99
N THR A 39 10.16 -19.00 -8.78
CA THR A 39 9.27 -20.12 -8.38
C THR A 39 8.68 -19.91 -6.99
N VAL A 40 9.43 -19.32 -6.05
CA VAL A 40 8.96 -19.01 -4.70
C VAL A 40 7.91 -17.91 -4.73
N ILE A 41 8.16 -16.85 -5.52
CA ILE A 41 7.19 -15.77 -5.74
C ILE A 41 5.91 -16.35 -6.36
N ALA A 42 6.03 -17.12 -7.44
CA ALA A 42 4.91 -17.71 -8.14
C ALA A 42 4.08 -18.62 -7.22
N HIS A 43 4.73 -19.48 -6.43
CA HIS A 43 4.04 -20.36 -5.48
C HIS A 43 3.23 -19.57 -4.44
N ARG A 44 3.81 -18.52 -3.86
CA ARG A 44 3.11 -17.66 -2.88
C ARG A 44 1.93 -16.92 -3.51
N LEU A 45 2.12 -16.39 -4.71
CA LEU A 45 1.08 -15.70 -5.46
C LEU A 45 -0.08 -16.65 -5.81
N THR A 46 0.22 -17.84 -6.32
CA THR A 46 -0.79 -18.86 -6.60
C THR A 46 -1.55 -19.25 -5.35
N LYS A 47 -0.86 -19.48 -4.22
CA LYS A 47 -1.51 -19.82 -2.95
C LYS A 47 -2.50 -18.73 -2.50
N PHE A 48 -2.10 -17.46 -2.59
CA PHE A 48 -2.97 -16.32 -2.31
C PHE A 48 -4.20 -16.30 -3.23
N TYR A 49 -4.02 -16.42 -4.55
CA TYR A 49 -5.14 -16.40 -5.49
C TYR A 49 -6.08 -17.59 -5.34
N THR A 50 -5.54 -18.80 -5.15
CA THR A 50 -6.36 -19.99 -4.90
C THR A 50 -7.20 -19.83 -3.65
N TRP A 51 -6.63 -19.25 -2.57
CA TRP A 51 -7.39 -18.97 -1.36
C TRP A 51 -8.54 -17.99 -1.62
N CYS A 52 -8.25 -16.83 -2.23
CA CYS A 52 -9.26 -15.83 -2.57
C CYS A 52 -10.40 -16.40 -3.43
N ALA A 53 -10.07 -17.21 -4.45
CA ALA A 53 -11.07 -17.84 -5.32
C ALA A 53 -11.90 -18.90 -4.61
N SER A 54 -11.31 -19.65 -3.67
CA SER A 54 -12.01 -20.71 -2.93
C SER A 54 -12.93 -20.19 -1.82
N ALA A 55 -12.70 -18.97 -1.33
CA ALA A 55 -13.39 -18.44 -0.16
C ALA A 55 -14.85 -18.02 -0.43
N GLY A 56 -15.23 -17.80 -1.69
CA GLY A 56 -16.59 -17.36 -2.06
C GLY A 56 -16.99 -15.99 -1.51
N ILE A 57 -16.01 -15.14 -1.17
CA ILE A 57 -16.22 -13.79 -0.61
C ILE A 57 -15.92 -12.76 -1.71
N PRO A 58 -16.92 -11.97 -2.16
CA PRO A 58 -16.74 -11.00 -3.25
C PRO A 58 -15.62 -9.98 -3.00
N GLU A 59 -15.41 -9.57 -1.74
CA GLU A 59 -14.34 -8.67 -1.35
C GLU A 59 -12.96 -9.27 -1.58
N LEU A 60 -12.80 -10.59 -1.42
CA LEU A 60 -11.53 -11.28 -1.67
C LEU A 60 -11.27 -11.47 -3.16
N GLU A 61 -12.30 -11.68 -3.98
CA GLU A 61 -12.18 -11.68 -5.44
C GLU A 61 -11.75 -10.30 -5.97
N ARG A 62 -12.34 -9.23 -5.42
CA ARG A 62 -11.96 -7.84 -5.73
C ARG A 62 -10.54 -7.53 -5.28
N LEU A 63 -10.12 -8.03 -4.12
CA LEU A 63 -8.74 -7.92 -3.65
C LEU A 63 -7.78 -8.62 -4.60
N ALA A 64 -8.06 -9.87 -4.98
CA ALA A 64 -7.27 -10.63 -5.95
C ALA A 64 -7.14 -9.90 -7.29
N THR A 65 -8.24 -9.35 -7.80
CA THR A 65 -8.27 -8.53 -9.02
C THR A 65 -7.37 -7.30 -8.89
N THR A 66 -7.40 -6.64 -7.73
CA THR A 66 -6.54 -5.48 -7.44
C THR A 66 -5.07 -5.89 -7.46
N ILE A 67 -4.71 -6.97 -6.78
CA ILE A 67 -3.33 -7.48 -6.77
C ILE A 67 -2.86 -7.88 -8.18
N SER A 68 -3.72 -8.51 -8.97
CA SER A 68 -3.41 -8.86 -10.37
C SER A 68 -3.19 -7.62 -11.23
N THR A 69 -4.04 -6.61 -11.10
CA THR A 69 -3.93 -5.35 -11.86
C THR A 69 -2.60 -4.65 -11.59
N TRP A 70 -2.13 -4.68 -10.34
CA TRP A 70 -0.91 -4.01 -9.92
C TRP A 70 0.32 -4.93 -9.87
N TRP A 71 0.22 -6.15 -10.39
CA TRP A 71 1.27 -7.16 -10.27
C TRP A 71 2.65 -6.68 -10.75
N PRO A 72 2.81 -6.00 -11.91
CA PRO A 72 4.13 -5.54 -12.35
C PRO A 72 4.83 -4.62 -11.33
N CYS A 73 4.06 -3.74 -10.66
CA CYS A 73 4.60 -2.86 -9.62
C CYS A 73 4.95 -3.62 -8.34
N ILE A 74 4.12 -4.60 -7.97
CA ILE A 74 4.34 -5.45 -6.80
C ILE A 74 5.59 -6.32 -6.99
N GLU A 75 5.73 -6.97 -8.14
CA GLU A 75 6.89 -7.78 -8.49
C GLU A 75 8.18 -6.94 -8.48
N ALA A 76 8.14 -5.74 -9.05
CA ALA A 76 9.25 -4.78 -8.96
C ALA A 76 9.59 -4.42 -7.50
N PHE A 77 8.58 -4.22 -6.65
CA PHE A 77 8.79 -3.99 -5.21
C PHE A 77 9.46 -5.18 -4.52
N LEU A 78 9.06 -6.43 -4.84
CA LEU A 78 9.67 -7.62 -4.24
C LEU A 78 11.19 -7.68 -4.50
N HIS A 79 11.63 -7.23 -5.68
CA HIS A 79 13.06 -7.21 -6.03
C HIS A 79 13.80 -5.97 -5.52
N THR A 80 13.18 -4.80 -5.55
CA THR A 80 13.87 -3.51 -5.34
C THR A 80 13.64 -2.88 -3.97
N LYS A 81 12.59 -3.29 -3.27
CA LYS A 81 12.02 -2.61 -2.08
C LYS A 81 11.67 -1.14 -2.30
N ILE A 82 11.58 -0.67 -3.56
CA ILE A 82 11.17 0.69 -3.85
C ILE A 82 9.69 0.82 -3.50
N THR A 83 9.38 1.79 -2.64
CA THR A 83 8.02 2.09 -2.21
C THR A 83 7.66 3.54 -2.52
N ASN A 84 6.36 3.84 -2.58
CA ASN A 84 5.87 5.21 -2.72
C ASN A 84 5.99 6.05 -1.42
N ALA A 85 6.61 5.51 -0.36
CA ALA A 85 6.65 6.13 0.96
C ALA A 85 7.29 7.53 0.95
N ALA A 86 8.34 7.74 0.15
CA ALA A 86 8.95 9.06 0.00
C ALA A 86 7.98 10.08 -0.60
N SER A 87 7.31 9.73 -1.71
CA SER A 87 6.31 10.57 -2.36
C SER A 87 5.11 10.84 -1.45
N GLU A 88 4.64 9.85 -0.69
CA GLU A 88 3.55 10.02 0.28
C GLU A 88 3.95 10.94 1.43
N GLY A 89 5.19 10.83 1.91
CA GLY A 89 5.77 11.75 2.88
C GLY A 89 5.71 13.20 2.38
N TYR A 90 6.14 13.45 1.14
CA TYR A 90 6.04 14.76 0.53
C TYR A 90 4.58 15.22 0.39
N ASN A 91 3.70 14.38 -0.16
CA ASN A 91 2.28 14.70 -0.33
C ASN A 91 1.60 15.06 1.00
N ARG A 92 1.96 14.40 2.09
CA ARG A 92 1.44 14.71 3.42
C ARG A 92 1.88 16.10 3.89
N VAL A 93 3.15 16.46 3.68
CA VAL A 93 3.68 17.80 4.00
C VAL A 93 2.97 18.87 3.16
N VAL A 94 2.82 18.65 1.85
CA VAL A 94 2.09 19.58 0.96
C VAL A 94 0.65 19.79 1.43
N LYS A 95 -0.06 18.70 1.74
CA LYS A 95 -1.44 18.75 2.22
C LYS A 95 -1.57 19.43 3.59
N LEU A 96 -0.57 19.31 4.46
CA LEU A 96 -0.55 20.02 5.73
C LEU A 96 -0.38 21.53 5.52
N ASP A 97 0.58 21.92 4.68
CA ASP A 97 0.85 23.32 4.36
C ASP A 97 -0.39 24.00 3.72
N ALA A 98 -1.04 23.32 2.77
CA ALA A 98 -2.28 23.81 2.15
C ALA A 98 -3.43 23.99 3.17
N ARG A 99 -3.56 23.08 4.15
CA ARG A 99 -4.57 23.20 5.23
C ARG A 99 -4.29 24.36 6.17
N ASN A 100 -3.03 24.56 6.56
CA ASN A 100 -2.63 25.70 7.40
C ASN A 100 -2.86 27.05 6.72
N ALA A 101 -2.81 27.08 5.38
CA ALA A 101 -3.08 28.27 4.59
C ALA A 101 -4.58 28.51 4.29
N TYR A 102 -5.48 27.64 4.75
CA TYR A 102 -6.91 27.63 4.36
C TYR A 102 -7.13 27.58 2.83
N GLY A 103 -6.20 26.94 2.11
CA GLY A 103 -6.20 26.88 0.66
C GLY A 103 -5.47 28.06 0.01
N TYR A 104 -4.56 27.73 -0.92
CA TYR A 104 -3.87 28.75 -1.71
C TYR A 104 -4.77 29.29 -2.81
N ARG A 105 -4.92 30.62 -2.86
CA ARG A 105 -5.60 31.32 -3.96
C ARG A 105 -4.67 31.66 -5.12
N ASN A 106 -3.35 31.60 -4.89
CA ASN A 106 -2.31 31.93 -5.87
C ASN A 106 -1.41 30.71 -6.10
N PRO A 107 -1.39 30.14 -7.32
CA PRO A 107 -0.55 28.98 -7.67
C PRO A 107 0.95 29.20 -7.48
N THR A 108 1.43 30.44 -7.66
CA THR A 108 2.83 30.81 -7.38
C THR A 108 3.13 30.63 -5.90
N ASN A 109 2.30 31.19 -5.01
CA ASN A 109 2.48 31.04 -3.57
C ASN A 109 2.36 29.58 -3.09
N GLN A 110 1.45 28.81 -3.71
CA GLN A 110 1.35 27.37 -3.47
C GLN A 110 2.66 26.64 -3.79
N ARG A 111 3.21 26.85 -4.99
CA ARG A 111 4.46 26.22 -5.43
C ARG A 111 5.64 26.62 -4.54
N LEU A 112 5.74 27.92 -4.24
CA LEU A 112 6.77 28.48 -3.37
C LEU A 112 6.77 27.81 -1.99
N ARG A 113 5.63 27.85 -1.29
CA ARG A 113 5.53 27.29 0.07
C ARG A 113 5.67 25.77 0.10
N THR A 114 5.10 25.08 -0.89
CA THR A 114 5.28 23.63 -1.04
C THR A 114 6.76 23.28 -1.21
N ARG A 115 7.50 24.01 -2.06
CA ARG A 115 8.95 23.82 -2.27
C ARG A 115 9.72 24.07 -0.97
N CYS A 116 9.43 25.17 -0.26
CA CYS A 116 10.06 25.48 1.02
C CYS A 116 9.81 24.40 2.09
N ALA A 117 8.61 23.82 2.15
CA ALA A 117 8.25 22.81 3.15
C ALA A 117 8.87 21.43 2.86
N THR A 118 8.88 21.02 1.59
CA THR A 118 9.30 19.67 1.17
C THR A 118 10.79 19.55 0.91
N THR A 119 11.44 20.61 0.42
CA THR A 119 12.84 20.55 -0.04
C THR A 119 13.77 21.14 1.01
N ARG A 120 14.69 20.33 1.58
CA ARG A 120 15.63 20.78 2.62
C ARG A 120 16.41 22.04 2.22
N ARG A 121 16.86 22.12 0.96
CA ARG A 121 17.60 23.28 0.41
C ARG A 121 16.76 24.56 0.30
N ALA A 122 15.43 24.44 0.20
CA ALA A 122 14.53 25.58 0.08
C ALA A 122 13.87 25.99 1.41
N ARG A 123 14.09 25.23 2.50
CA ARG A 123 13.59 25.60 3.83
C ARG A 123 14.20 26.93 4.27
N GLY A 124 13.35 27.90 4.62
CA GLY A 124 13.77 29.24 5.03
C GLY A 124 14.10 30.20 3.89
N CYS A 125 14.08 29.75 2.63
CA CYS A 125 14.24 30.63 1.48
C CYS A 125 12.89 31.22 1.09
N LEU A 126 12.68 32.51 1.37
CA LEU A 126 11.47 33.25 0.96
C LEU A 126 11.43 33.54 -0.55
N ASN A 127 12.52 33.25 -1.27
CA ASN A 127 12.63 33.47 -2.71
C ASN A 127 13.41 32.31 -3.39
N PRO A 128 12.76 31.18 -3.69
CA PRO A 128 13.37 30.09 -4.39
C PRO A 128 13.32 30.41 -5.89
N ALA A 129 14.36 31.08 -6.39
CA ALA A 129 14.63 31.17 -7.82
C ALA A 129 14.71 29.77 -8.46
#